data_AF-A0A0D0B8X0-F1
#
_entry.id   AF-A0A0D0B8X0-F1
#
_cell.length_a   1.000
_cell.length_b   1.000
_cell.length_c   1.000
_cell.angle_alpha   90.00
_cell.angle_beta   90.00
_cell.angle_gamma   90.00
#
_symmetry.space_group_name_H-M   'P 1'
#
loop_
_entity.id
_entity.type
_entity.pdbx_description
1 polymer ?
#
loop_
_entity_poly.entity_id
_entity_poly.type
_entity_poly.pdbx_seq_one_letter_code
_entity_poly.pdbx_strand_id
1 'polypeptide(L)'
;MKPARLQYTRTVALIIHEVLIELDLTNRWVAHDVRVHLRNFATWSLLMTFHNCSGDYFAFNATGLEKTNLNDTHETLQEEQFNAAALFGDLVALGIITHDHLVSVVDDLLERGPISSISQYRIIHLLVLRATFETVYTIPSDILIGWLERLLFPMQIMLPIGDQMVQRWILEICNLIEKANLRTQSIDSQIYY
;
A
#
# COMPACT_ATOMS: atom_id res chain seq x y z
N MET A 1 24.10 9.80 1.78
CA MET A 1 22.74 9.47 1.33
C MET A 1 22.55 7.98 1.52
N LYS A 2 21.77 7.52 2.51
CA LYS A 2 21.35 6.11 2.56
C LYS A 2 19.96 6.07 1.93
N PRO A 3 19.74 5.33 0.83
CA PRO A 3 18.41 5.20 0.25
C PRO A 3 17.47 4.61 1.29
N ALA A 4 16.20 5.05 1.29
CA ALA A 4 15.16 4.42 2.08
C ALA A 4 15.20 2.90 1.85
N ARG A 5 15.15 2.14 2.94
CA ARG A 5 15.36 0.67 2.97
C ARG A 5 14.22 -0.15 2.32
N LEU A 6 13.46 0.45 1.41
CA LEU A 6 12.35 -0.16 0.67
C LEU A 6 12.77 -1.34 -0.24
N GLN A 7 14.07 -1.52 -0.47
CA GLN A 7 14.60 -2.70 -1.15
C GLN A 7 14.58 -3.94 -0.24
N TYR A 8 14.70 -3.76 1.08
CA TYR A 8 14.76 -4.88 2.02
C TYR A 8 13.39 -5.54 2.25
N THR A 9 12.28 -4.81 2.11
CA THR A 9 10.93 -5.38 2.32
C THR A 9 10.65 -6.51 1.35
N ARG A 10 11.03 -6.35 0.07
CA ARG A 10 10.86 -7.41 -0.95
C ARG A 10 11.73 -8.62 -0.66
N THR A 11 12.98 -8.42 -0.24
CA THR A 11 13.87 -9.53 0.17
C THR A 11 13.28 -10.27 1.37
N VAL A 12 12.78 -9.56 2.38
CA VAL A 12 12.14 -10.17 3.56
C VAL A 12 10.89 -10.94 3.16
N ALA A 13 10.04 -10.37 2.29
CA ALA A 13 8.84 -11.03 1.82
C ALA A 13 9.15 -12.33 1.05
N LEU A 14 10.22 -12.32 0.23
CA LEU A 14 10.69 -13.53 -0.48
C LEU A 14 11.18 -14.61 0.49
N ILE A 15 11.96 -14.24 1.51
CA ILE A 15 12.40 -15.19 2.55
C ILE A 15 11.19 -15.79 3.28
N ILE A 16 10.21 -14.96 3.66
CA ILE A 16 8.97 -15.44 4.28
C ILE A 16 8.25 -16.42 3.36
N HIS A 17 8.15 -16.10 2.06
CA HIS A 17 7.50 -16.96 1.07
C HIS A 17 8.21 -18.31 0.94
N GLU A 18 9.54 -18.34 0.86
CA GLU A 18 10.33 -19.57 0.81
C GLU A 18 10.13 -20.43 2.07
N VAL A 19 10.19 -19.81 3.25
CA VAL A 19 9.93 -20.51 4.52
C VAL A 19 8.51 -21.08 4.56
N LEU A 20 7.51 -20.35 4.09
CA LEU A 20 6.13 -20.83 4.03
C LEU A 20 5.96 -22.01 3.07
N ILE A 21 6.67 -22.04 1.93
CA ILE A 21 6.67 -23.19 1.02
C ILE A 21 7.25 -24.42 1.72
N GLU A 22 8.39 -24.29 2.40
CA GLU A 22 9.01 -25.40 3.12
C GLU A 22 8.12 -25.89 4.27
N LEU A 23 7.47 -24.98 4.99
CA LEU A 23 6.49 -25.32 6.03
C LEU A 23 5.25 -26.01 5.45
N ASP A 24 4.74 -25.59 4.29
CA ASP A 24 3.60 -26.23 3.64
C ASP A 24 3.91 -27.68 3.22
N LEU A 25 5.17 -27.97 2.89
CA LEU A 25 5.65 -29.31 2.57
C LEU A 25 5.83 -30.21 3.80
N THR A 26 6.14 -29.61 4.96
CA THR A 26 6.49 -30.35 6.18
C THR A 26 5.33 -30.42 7.19
N ASN A 27 4.65 -29.30 7.44
CA ASN A 27 3.50 -29.18 8.34
C ASN A 27 2.56 -28.03 7.92
N ARG A 28 1.53 -28.38 7.14
CA ARG A 28 0.52 -27.42 6.62
C ARG A 28 -0.23 -26.64 7.68
N TRP A 29 -0.47 -27.22 8.85
CA TRP A 29 -1.20 -26.52 9.92
C TRP A 29 -0.37 -25.38 10.49
N VAL A 30 0.93 -25.63 10.72
CA VAL A 30 1.87 -24.59 11.16
C VAL A 30 2.04 -23.53 10.09
N ALA A 31 2.15 -23.91 8.82
CA ALA A 31 2.21 -22.96 7.70
C ALA A 31 0.97 -22.05 7.65
N HIS A 32 -0.22 -22.62 7.84
CA HIS A 32 -1.48 -21.88 7.92
C HIS A 32 -1.48 -20.88 9.09
N ASP A 33 -1.11 -21.31 10.30
CA ASP A 33 -1.05 -20.45 11.48
C ASP A 33 -0.08 -19.28 11.26
N VAL A 34 1.10 -19.54 10.68
CA VAL A 34 2.08 -18.51 10.34
C VAL A 34 1.51 -17.51 9.33
N ARG A 35 0.81 -17.98 8.28
CA ARG A 35 0.13 -17.08 7.32
C ARG A 35 -0.90 -16.18 8.01
N VAL A 36 -1.71 -16.73 8.93
CA VAL A 36 -2.70 -15.97 9.69
C VAL A 36 -2.02 -14.91 10.58
N HIS A 37 -0.96 -15.28 11.30
CA HIS A 37 -0.21 -14.35 12.14
C HIS A 37 0.48 -13.24 11.32
N LEU A 38 1.09 -13.57 10.19
CA LEU A 38 1.71 -12.60 9.28
C LEU A 38 0.69 -11.62 8.72
N ARG A 39 -0.46 -12.12 8.25
CA ARG A 39 -1.56 -11.27 7.79
C ARG A 39 -2.01 -10.30 8.88
N ASN A 40 -2.28 -10.81 10.09
CA ASN A 40 -2.77 -9.99 11.19
C ASN A 40 -1.73 -8.94 11.61
N PHE A 41 -0.46 -9.32 11.69
CA PHE A 41 0.64 -8.43 12.01
C PHE A 41 0.82 -7.33 10.94
N ALA A 42 0.81 -7.70 9.66
CA ALA A 42 0.95 -6.75 8.56
C ALA A 42 -0.23 -5.77 8.49
N THR A 43 -1.46 -6.26 8.64
CA THR A 43 -2.66 -5.40 8.71
C THR A 43 -2.59 -4.44 9.89
N TRP A 44 -2.30 -4.95 11.09
CA TRP A 44 -2.22 -4.10 12.28
C TRP A 44 -1.14 -3.03 12.13
N SER A 45 0.05 -3.42 11.65
CA SER A 45 1.16 -2.50 11.44
C SER A 45 0.80 -1.40 10.43
N LEU A 46 0.17 -1.75 9.31
CA LEU A 46 -0.26 -0.80 8.28
C LEU A 46 -1.33 0.16 8.80
N LEU A 47 -2.35 -0.34 9.51
CA LEU A 47 -3.41 0.52 10.05
C LEU A 47 -2.84 1.48 11.11
N MET A 48 -1.99 0.98 12.00
CA MET A 48 -1.33 1.81 13.01
C MET A 48 -0.46 2.88 12.37
N THR A 49 0.35 2.55 11.36
CA THR A 49 1.20 3.53 10.68
C THR A 49 0.37 4.57 9.94
N PHE A 50 -0.67 4.15 9.22
CA PHE A 50 -1.56 5.05 8.48
C PHE A 50 -2.31 6.04 9.39
N HIS A 51 -2.79 5.58 10.54
CA HIS A 51 -3.49 6.45 11.49
C HIS A 51 -2.53 7.35 12.27
N ASN A 52 -1.31 6.91 12.56
CA ASN A 52 -0.31 7.74 13.24
C ASN A 52 0.27 8.86 12.35
N CYS A 53 0.08 8.81 11.03
CA CYS A 53 0.44 9.90 10.12
C CYS A 53 -0.34 11.20 10.38
N SER A 54 -1.47 11.16 11.10
CA SER A 54 -2.29 12.36 11.37
C SER A 54 -1.63 13.39 12.29
N GLY A 55 -0.48 13.06 12.90
CA GLY A 55 0.35 13.99 13.67
C GLY A 55 1.16 14.98 12.83
N ASP A 56 1.26 14.79 11.51
CA ASP A 56 2.04 15.64 10.58
C ASP A 56 1.36 16.99 10.24
N TYR A 57 0.48 17.50 11.10
CA TYR A 57 -0.20 18.80 10.94
C TYR A 57 0.78 19.99 10.85
N PHE A 58 2.06 19.79 11.21
CA PHE A 58 3.11 20.82 11.13
C PHE A 58 3.88 20.83 9.79
N ALA A 59 3.51 19.98 8.84
CA ALA A 59 4.26 19.77 7.61
C ALA A 59 3.53 20.28 6.34
N PHE A 60 2.71 21.33 6.45
CA PHE A 60 1.98 21.93 5.31
C PHE A 60 2.87 22.44 4.16
N ASN A 61 4.18 22.55 4.38
CA ASN A 61 5.17 22.87 3.34
C ASN A 61 6.14 21.73 3.04
N ALA A 62 6.04 20.58 3.72
CA ALA A 62 6.97 19.49 3.48
C ALA A 62 6.48 18.65 2.30
N THR A 63 7.23 18.70 1.21
CA THR A 63 7.05 17.84 0.04
C THR A 63 7.17 16.33 0.33
N GLY A 64 7.51 15.94 1.56
CA GLY A 64 7.90 14.57 1.92
C GLY A 64 9.25 14.14 1.30
N LEU A 65 9.94 15.06 0.62
CA LEU A 65 11.30 14.93 0.07
C LEU A 65 12.29 15.82 0.82
N GLU A 66 11.79 16.79 1.59
CA GLU A 66 12.60 17.66 2.41
C GLU A 66 13.07 16.90 3.66
N LYS A 67 14.40 16.83 3.81
CA LYS A 67 15.01 16.82 5.14
C LYS A 67 14.69 18.18 5.77
N THR A 68 13.47 18.35 6.26
CA THR A 68 13.30 19.23 7.41
C THR A 68 14.31 18.76 8.45
N ASN A 69 14.88 19.67 9.25
CA ASN A 69 15.76 19.31 10.37
C ASN A 69 14.97 18.56 11.46
N LEU A 70 14.30 17.50 11.07
CA LEU A 70 13.61 16.52 11.87
C LEU A 70 14.70 15.72 12.58
N ASN A 71 14.57 15.59 13.89
CA ASN A 71 15.40 14.67 14.65
C ASN A 71 15.43 13.30 13.97
N ASP A 72 16.57 12.60 14.02
CA ASP A 72 16.77 11.26 13.43
C ASP A 72 15.64 10.26 13.78
N THR A 73 14.95 10.48 14.90
CA THR A 73 13.78 9.71 15.35
C THR A 73 12.56 9.84 14.43
N HIS A 74 12.31 11.02 13.85
CA HIS A 74 11.17 11.24 12.94
C HIS A 74 11.42 10.64 11.55
N GLU A 75 12.65 10.77 11.02
CA GLU A 75 13.04 10.13 9.75
C GLU A 75 12.89 8.60 9.86
N THR A 76 13.33 8.02 11.00
CA THR A 76 13.20 6.58 11.26
C THR A 76 11.73 6.14 11.32
N LEU A 77 10.88 6.89 12.03
CA LEU A 77 9.45 6.58 12.13
C LEU A 77 8.75 6.64 10.76
N GLN A 78 9.08 7.63 9.93
CA GLN A 78 8.49 7.76 8.60
C GLN A 78 8.97 6.63 7.66
N GLU A 79 10.23 6.21 7.77
CA GLU A 79 10.73 5.04 7.05
C GLU A 79 10.00 3.76 7.48
N GLU A 80 9.76 3.56 8.78
CA GLU A 80 8.99 2.42 9.30
C GLU A 80 7.55 2.40 8.77
N GLN A 81 6.90 3.56 8.68
CA GLN A 81 5.56 3.70 8.11
C GLN A 81 5.50 3.22 6.65
N PHE A 82 6.44 3.67 5.81
CA PHE A 82 6.51 3.25 4.42
C PHE A 82 6.95 1.79 4.24
N ASN A 83 7.82 1.29 5.12
CA ASN A 83 8.23 -0.11 5.11
C ASN A 83 7.06 -1.05 5.43
N ALA A 84 6.14 -0.65 6.34
CA ALA A 84 4.94 -1.44 6.63
C ALA A 84 4.02 -1.56 5.40
N ALA A 85 3.79 -0.45 4.69
CA ALA A 85 2.99 -0.44 3.46
C ALA A 85 3.63 -1.27 2.33
N ALA A 86 4.94 -1.12 2.15
CA ALA A 86 5.68 -1.87 1.15
C ALA A 86 5.70 -3.38 1.44
N LEU A 87 5.96 -3.77 2.70
CA LEU A 87 5.92 -5.17 3.11
C LEU A 87 4.54 -5.78 2.91
N PHE A 88 3.47 -5.07 3.30
CA PHE A 88 2.10 -5.57 3.08
C PHE A 88 1.84 -5.83 1.60
N GLY A 89 2.16 -4.86 0.73
CA GLY A 89 1.98 -5.01 -0.71
C GLY A 89 2.86 -6.14 -1.30
N ASP A 90 4.11 -6.28 -0.85
CA ASP A 90 4.99 -7.37 -1.28
C ASP A 90 4.43 -8.75 -0.84
N LEU A 91 3.83 -8.87 0.36
CA LEU A 91 3.18 -10.10 0.83
C LEU A 91 1.91 -10.45 0.05
N VAL A 92 1.16 -9.43 -0.40
CA VAL A 92 0.02 -9.64 -1.31
C VAL A 92 0.51 -10.11 -2.68
N ALA A 93 1.58 -9.50 -3.21
CA ALA A 93 2.12 -9.86 -4.51
C ALA A 93 2.62 -11.31 -4.58
N LEU A 94 3.12 -11.84 -3.46
CA LEU A 94 3.54 -13.23 -3.30
C LEU A 94 2.39 -14.18 -2.94
N GLY A 95 1.14 -13.71 -2.89
CA GLY A 95 -0.03 -14.53 -2.56
C GLY A 95 -0.06 -15.04 -1.11
N ILE A 96 0.74 -14.44 -0.21
CA ILE A 96 0.71 -14.77 1.23
C ILE A 96 -0.53 -14.13 1.86
N ILE A 97 -0.82 -12.89 1.49
CA ILE A 97 -2.06 -12.19 1.81
C ILE A 97 -2.96 -12.22 0.57
N THR A 98 -4.24 -12.55 0.75
CA THR A 98 -5.20 -12.64 -0.35
C THR A 98 -5.61 -11.25 -0.86
N HIS A 99 -6.00 -11.18 -2.14
CA HIS A 99 -6.50 -9.93 -2.72
C HIS A 99 -7.79 -9.44 -2.07
N ASP A 100 -8.68 -10.34 -1.66
CA ASP A 100 -9.89 -9.96 -0.90
C ASP A 100 -9.53 -9.22 0.39
N HIS A 101 -8.44 -9.65 1.05
CA HIS A 101 -7.96 -9.01 2.27
C HIS A 101 -7.28 -7.66 1.97
N LEU A 102 -6.53 -7.56 0.87
CA LEU A 102 -6.05 -6.25 0.38
C LEU A 102 -7.23 -5.31 0.16
N VAL A 103 -8.28 -5.77 -0.52
CA VAL A 103 -9.45 -4.94 -0.84
C VAL A 103 -10.10 -4.41 0.42
N SER A 104 -10.39 -5.30 1.36
CA SER A 104 -10.97 -4.93 2.65
C SER A 104 -10.10 -3.92 3.41
N VAL A 105 -8.78 -4.05 3.38
CA VAL A 105 -7.88 -3.11 4.05
C VAL A 105 -7.86 -1.76 3.34
N VAL A 106 -7.77 -1.71 2.01
CA VAL A 106 -7.78 -0.44 1.27
C VAL A 106 -9.12 0.28 1.45
N ASP A 107 -10.23 -0.44 1.43
CA ASP A 107 -11.55 0.13 1.72
C ASP A 107 -11.59 0.72 3.14
N ASP A 108 -11.10 0.01 4.16
CA ASP A 108 -11.04 0.52 5.54
C ASP A 108 -10.16 1.78 5.67
N LEU A 109 -9.04 1.84 4.93
CA LEU A 109 -8.17 3.02 4.86
C LEU A 109 -8.86 4.23 4.22
N LEU A 110 -9.70 4.01 3.20
CA LEU A 110 -10.42 5.06 2.49
C LEU A 110 -11.74 5.47 3.18
N GLU A 111 -12.37 4.59 3.97
CA GLU A 111 -13.64 4.84 4.65
C GLU A 111 -13.51 5.56 5.99
N ARG A 112 -12.40 5.37 6.73
CA ARG A 112 -12.23 5.89 8.10
C ARG A 112 -12.08 7.40 8.23
N GLY A 113 -12.06 8.14 7.12
CA GLY A 113 -12.04 9.60 7.12
C GLY A 113 -11.28 10.18 5.93
N PRO A 114 -11.37 11.51 5.71
CA PRO A 114 -10.62 12.14 4.65
C PRO A 114 -9.12 11.96 4.88
N ILE A 115 -8.41 11.56 3.82
CA ILE A 115 -6.95 11.50 3.83
C ILE A 115 -6.42 12.91 4.11
N SER A 116 -5.73 13.06 5.23
CA SER A 116 -5.38 14.37 5.78
C SER A 116 -3.89 14.70 5.64
N SER A 117 -3.07 13.79 5.08
CA SER A 117 -1.62 13.97 4.96
C SER A 117 -1.05 13.38 3.67
N ILE A 118 0.03 13.99 3.16
CA ILE A 118 0.82 13.46 2.03
C ILE A 118 1.37 12.05 2.35
N SER A 119 1.76 11.81 3.60
CA SER A 119 2.26 10.50 4.06
C SER A 119 1.24 9.38 3.86
N GLN A 120 -0.05 9.64 4.12
CA GLN A 120 -1.13 8.67 3.88
C GLN A 120 -1.35 8.40 2.39
N TYR A 121 -1.30 9.42 1.53
CA TYR A 121 -1.33 9.21 0.07
C TYR A 121 -0.15 8.36 -0.40
N ARG A 122 1.05 8.58 0.14
CA ARG A 122 2.24 7.79 -0.18
C ARG A 122 2.13 6.34 0.30
N ILE A 123 1.52 6.11 1.47
CA ILE A 123 1.23 4.76 1.98
C ILE A 123 0.30 4.03 1.01
N ILE A 124 -0.81 4.67 0.60
CA ILE A 124 -1.76 4.08 -0.36
C ILE A 124 -1.07 3.82 -1.70
N HIS A 125 -0.30 4.79 -2.21
CA HIS A 125 0.48 4.62 -3.43
C HIS A 125 1.43 3.43 -3.35
N LEU A 126 2.24 3.33 -2.28
CA LEU A 126 3.20 2.23 -2.11
C LEU A 126 2.49 0.88 -1.97
N LEU A 127 1.40 0.83 -1.21
CA LEU A 127 0.59 -0.37 -1.04
C LEU A 127 0.05 -0.86 -2.40
N VAL A 128 -0.63 0.02 -3.15
CA VAL A 128 -1.20 -0.32 -4.46
C VAL A 128 -0.11 -0.67 -5.45
N LEU A 129 0.97 0.11 -5.52
CA LEU A 129 2.11 -0.15 -6.40
C LEU A 129 2.67 -1.54 -6.14
N ARG A 130 2.98 -1.89 -4.89
CA ARG A 130 3.59 -3.18 -4.56
C ARG A 130 2.63 -4.35 -4.73
N ALA A 131 1.35 -4.15 -4.39
CA ALA A 131 0.34 -5.20 -4.49
C ALA A 131 -0.18 -5.46 -5.91
N THR A 132 0.09 -4.57 -6.88
CA THR A 132 -0.36 -4.71 -8.29
C THR A 132 0.79 -4.88 -9.29
N PHE A 133 2.04 -4.73 -8.83
CA PHE A 133 3.21 -4.93 -9.66
C PHE A 133 3.60 -6.41 -9.68
N GLU A 134 3.55 -7.02 -10.87
CA GLU A 134 3.95 -8.43 -11.11
C GLU A 134 3.08 -9.48 -10.39
N THR A 135 1.81 -9.18 -10.11
CA THR A 135 0.89 -10.15 -9.50
C THR A 135 0.24 -11.08 -10.52
N VAL A 136 0.04 -12.34 -10.12
CA VAL A 136 -0.65 -13.37 -10.92
C VAL A 136 -2.17 -13.13 -10.97
N TYR A 137 -2.71 -12.46 -9.95
CA TYR A 137 -4.14 -12.16 -9.84
C TYR A 137 -4.42 -10.68 -9.99
N THR A 138 -5.57 -10.39 -10.57
CA THR A 138 -6.08 -9.06 -10.89
C THR A 138 -7.11 -8.61 -9.86
N ILE A 139 -7.10 -7.33 -9.52
CA ILE A 139 -8.15 -6.71 -8.72
C ILE A 139 -9.31 -6.38 -9.66
N PRO A 140 -10.57 -6.73 -9.32
CA PRO A 140 -11.73 -6.39 -10.12
C PRO A 140 -11.82 -4.89 -10.47
N SER A 141 -12.18 -4.60 -11.72
CA SER A 141 -12.20 -3.24 -12.26
C SER A 141 -13.15 -2.29 -11.53
N ASP A 142 -14.29 -2.79 -11.05
CA ASP A 142 -15.29 -2.06 -10.28
C ASP A 142 -14.74 -1.58 -8.94
N ILE A 143 -13.97 -2.43 -8.26
CA ILE A 143 -13.29 -2.08 -7.00
C ILE A 143 -12.25 -0.98 -7.25
N LEU A 144 -11.43 -1.15 -8.30
CA LEU A 144 -10.41 -0.18 -8.71
C LEU A 144 -11.04 1.20 -9.02
N ILE A 145 -12.18 1.22 -9.72
CA ILE A 145 -12.93 2.45 -9.99
C ILE A 145 -13.46 3.07 -8.69
N GLY A 146 -14.01 2.27 -7.78
CA GLY A 146 -14.49 2.75 -6.48
C GLY A 146 -13.40 3.41 -5.64
N TRP A 147 -12.17 2.89 -5.67
CA TRP A 147 -11.02 3.54 -5.01
C TRP A 147 -10.69 4.88 -5.65
N LEU A 148 -10.71 4.94 -6.97
CA LEU A 148 -10.40 6.15 -7.74
C LEU A 148 -11.41 7.26 -7.43
N GLU A 149 -12.70 6.93 -7.39
CA GLU A 149 -13.77 7.87 -7.01
C GLU A 149 -13.59 8.40 -5.58
N ARG A 150 -13.29 7.53 -4.61
CA ARG A 150 -13.06 7.92 -3.21
C ARG A 150 -11.79 8.77 -3.02
N LEU A 151 -10.76 8.56 -3.83
CA LEU A 151 -9.53 9.37 -3.80
C LEU A 151 -9.75 10.76 -4.42
N LEU A 152 -10.57 10.85 -5.47
CA LEU A 152 -10.85 12.11 -6.17
C LEU A 152 -11.93 12.96 -5.50
N PHE A 153 -12.89 12.35 -4.79
CA PHE A 153 -13.99 13.08 -4.15
C PHE A 153 -13.52 14.17 -3.15
N PRO A 154 -12.55 13.91 -2.24
CA PRO A 154 -11.99 14.93 -1.35
C PRO A 154 -11.29 16.09 -2.08
N MET A 155 -10.74 15.82 -3.26
CA MET A 155 -10.05 16.81 -4.12
C MET A 155 -11.02 17.88 -4.65
N GLN A 156 -12.30 17.54 -4.79
CA GLN A 156 -13.33 18.45 -5.27
C GLN A 156 -13.90 19.36 -4.17
N ILE A 157 -13.75 18.99 -2.89
CA ILE A 157 -14.48 19.62 -1.78
C ILE A 157 -13.58 20.26 -0.71
N MET A 158 -12.41 19.68 -0.39
CA MET A 158 -11.67 20.05 0.83
C MET A 158 -10.18 20.38 0.66
N LEU A 159 -9.55 20.02 -0.46
CA LEU A 159 -8.14 20.37 -0.65
C LEU A 159 -8.01 21.82 -1.10
N PRO A 160 -7.21 22.67 -0.44
CA PRO A 160 -6.82 23.93 -1.04
C PRO A 160 -6.14 23.58 -2.36
N ILE A 161 -6.64 24.17 -3.44
CA ILE A 161 -6.18 24.02 -4.84
C ILE A 161 -4.65 24.24 -5.00
N GLY A 162 -3.92 24.63 -3.94
CA GLY A 162 -2.50 24.96 -3.92
C GLY A 162 -1.50 23.85 -3.60
N ASP A 163 -1.88 22.66 -3.10
CA ASP A 163 -0.88 21.61 -2.80
C ASP A 163 -0.64 20.69 -4.01
N GLN A 164 0.28 21.14 -4.89
CA GLN A 164 0.69 20.41 -6.10
C GLN A 164 1.21 19.00 -5.81
N MET A 165 1.74 18.74 -4.61
CA MET A 165 2.30 17.43 -4.25
C MET A 165 1.19 16.42 -3.94
N VAL A 166 0.14 16.83 -3.23
CA VAL A 166 -1.03 15.97 -3.01
C VAL A 166 -1.69 15.62 -4.35
N GLN A 167 -1.87 16.60 -5.24
CA GLN A 167 -2.42 16.35 -6.58
C GLN A 167 -1.57 15.36 -7.37
N ARG A 168 -0.24 15.49 -7.31
CA ARG A 168 0.68 14.57 -7.96
C ARG A 168 0.55 13.14 -7.44
N TRP A 169 0.51 12.94 -6.12
CA TRP A 169 0.39 11.60 -5.55
C TRP A 169 -0.96 10.96 -5.88
N ILE A 170 -2.05 11.72 -5.86
CA ILE A 170 -3.35 11.25 -6.31
C ILE A 170 -3.28 10.78 -7.76
N LEU A 171 -2.70 11.59 -8.66
CA LEU A 171 -2.53 11.21 -10.06
C LEU A 171 -1.65 9.97 -10.22
N GLU A 172 -0.58 9.84 -9.45
CA GLU A 172 0.29 8.64 -9.47
C GLU A 172 -0.50 7.39 -9.03
N ILE A 173 -1.35 7.48 -7.99
CA ILE A 173 -2.23 6.39 -7.56
C ILE A 173 -3.26 6.06 -8.65
N CYS A 174 -3.93 7.07 -9.22
CA CYS A 174 -4.92 6.88 -10.29
C CYS A 174 -4.30 6.18 -11.51
N ASN A 175 -3.10 6.62 -11.95
CA ASN A 175 -2.39 6.00 -13.06
C ASN A 175 -2.04 4.52 -12.79
N LEU A 176 -1.69 4.18 -11.54
CA LEU A 176 -1.46 2.78 -11.16
C LEU A 176 -2.73 1.94 -11.20
N ILE A 177 -3.83 2.49 -10.67
CA ILE A 177 -5.15 1.85 -10.69
C ILE A 177 -5.62 1.64 -12.13
N GLU A 178 -5.51 2.64 -13.00
CA GLU A 178 -5.86 2.53 -14.42
C GLU A 178 -5.03 1.48 -15.14
N LYS A 179 -3.71 1.45 -14.88
CA LYS A 179 -2.82 0.44 -15.45
C LYS A 179 -3.18 -0.97 -14.97
N ALA A 180 -3.57 -1.13 -13.71
CA ALA A 180 -4.06 -2.41 -13.18
C ALA A 180 -5.40 -2.81 -13.81
N ASN A 181 -6.31 -1.85 -14.02
CA ASN A 181 -7.59 -2.07 -14.68
C ASN A 181 -7.43 -2.53 -16.14
N LEU A 182 -6.56 -1.86 -16.92
CA LEU A 182 -6.28 -2.24 -18.31
C LEU A 182 -5.72 -3.66 -18.43
N ARG A 183 -4.87 -4.08 -17.47
CA ARG A 183 -4.37 -5.47 -17.42
C ARG A 183 -5.48 -6.46 -17.18
N THR A 184 -6.37 -6.17 -16.23
CA THR A 184 -7.53 -7.00 -15.90
C THR A 184 -8.41 -7.22 -17.13
N GLN A 185 -8.78 -6.14 -17.81
CA GLN A 185 -9.57 -6.20 -19.05
C GLN A 185 -8.88 -7.00 -20.17
N SER A 186 -7.56 -6.89 -20.29
CA SER A 186 -6.80 -7.65 -21.31
C SER A 186 -6.82 -9.16 -21.04
N ILE A 187 -6.73 -9.57 -19.77
CA ILE A 187 -6.77 -10.98 -19.38
C ILE A 187 -8.18 -11.54 -19.62
N ASP A 188 -9.22 -10.81 -19.20
CA ASP A 188 -10.61 -11.23 -19.42
C ASP A 188 -10.89 -11.40 -20.92
N SER A 189 -10.43 -10.47 -21.76
CA SER A 189 -10.60 -10.57 -23.21
C SER A 189 -9.91 -11.78 -23.84
N GLN A 190 -8.82 -12.30 -23.25
CA GLN A 190 -8.09 -13.47 -23.75
C GLN A 190 -8.75 -14.81 -23.35
N ILE A 191 -9.57 -14.83 -22.30
CA ILE A 191 -10.28 -16.04 -21.84
C ILE A 191 -11.49 -16.35 -22.75
N TYR A 192 -11.96 -15.37 -23.53
CA TYR A 192 -13.11 -15.49 -24.42
C TYR A 192 -12.77 -15.77 -25.90
N TYR A 193 -11.51 -16.11 -26.23
CA TYR A 193 -11.07 -16.56 -27.56
C TYR A 193 -10.44 -17.95 -27.50
#